data_AF-A0A1B6GEP7-F1
#
_entry.id   AF-A0A1B6GEP7-F1
#
_cell.length_a   1.000
_cell.length_b   1.000
_cell.length_c   1.000
_cell.angle_alpha   90.00
_cell.angle_beta   90.00
_cell.angle_gamma   90.00
#
_symmetry.space_group_name_H-M   'P 1'
#
loop_
_entity.id
_entity.type
_entity.pdbx_description
1 polymer ?
#
loop_
_entity_poly.entity_id
_entity_poly.type
_entity_poly.pdbx_seq_one_letter_code
_entity_poly.pdbx_strand_id
1 'polypeptide(L)'
;EKEEKIMTDPFPSNRDDFYMLYLMVGKWWQKEWQRICDMKTDEPKKAEFVTLLDKEIRLLSAIEKHRIEVKQQMIKRQQMRFLEMSSRPLTFRNARGHLTTIDDPATQRAREFKDIYMNLVRKDVLPKDRIDFLLTLKQLMSNYTAYEYTKDIIKLIDREINLITIGTKDSDLKLLRKRIEQLYMDFLHQPQFNPKVASYK
;
A
#
# COMPACT_ATOMS: atom_id res chain seq x y z
N GLU A 1 -11.82 24.72 23.44
CA GLU A 1 -12.51 24.01 22.33
C GLU A 1 -11.80 23.98 20.96
N LYS A 2 -11.49 25.09 20.27
CA LYS A 2 -10.78 25.03 18.96
C LYS A 2 -9.26 24.84 19.04
N GLU A 3 -8.65 25.13 20.19
CA GLU A 3 -7.20 24.98 20.40
C GLU A 3 -6.82 23.61 21.01
N GLU A 4 -7.74 22.96 21.72
CA GLU A 4 -7.51 21.64 22.33
C GLU A 4 -7.51 20.49 21.31
N LYS A 5 -8.08 20.69 20.11
CA LYS A 5 -8.02 19.71 19.02
C LYS A 5 -6.69 19.70 18.26
N ILE A 6 -5.81 20.67 18.52
CA ILE A 6 -4.49 20.73 17.87
C ILE A 6 -3.55 19.65 18.45
N MET A 7 -3.90 19.08 19.62
CA MET A 7 -3.10 18.11 20.35
C MET A 7 -3.77 16.73 20.46
N THR A 8 -4.49 16.30 19.41
CA THR A 8 -5.15 14.98 19.36
C THR A 8 -4.83 14.14 18.13
N ASP A 9 -3.61 14.25 17.59
CA ASP A 9 -2.95 13.07 17.03
C ASP A 9 -1.45 13.33 16.76
N PRO A 10 -0.52 12.55 17.33
CA PRO A 10 0.91 12.65 17.02
C PRO A 10 1.28 12.13 15.62
N PHE A 11 0.32 11.57 14.86
CA PHE A 11 0.57 10.99 13.53
C PHE A 11 -0.49 11.42 12.51
N PRO A 12 -0.18 12.39 11.62
CA PRO A 12 -1.12 12.85 10.61
C PRO A 12 -1.46 11.68 9.66
N SER A 13 -2.75 11.38 9.54
CA SER A 13 -3.23 10.22 8.77
C SER A 13 -4.23 10.65 7.69
N ASN A 14 -4.94 11.74 7.93
CA ASN A 14 -5.94 12.30 7.03
C ASN A 14 -5.40 13.53 6.30
N ARG A 15 -6.06 13.89 5.19
CA ARG A 15 -5.70 15.08 4.40
C ARG A 15 -5.70 16.36 5.23
N ASP A 16 -6.64 16.49 6.15
CA ASP A 16 -6.78 17.66 7.01
C ASP A 16 -5.61 17.79 8.00
N ASP A 17 -5.12 16.67 8.52
CA ASP A 17 -3.96 16.65 9.42
C ASP A 17 -2.70 17.16 8.69
N PHE A 18 -2.47 16.71 7.46
CA PHE A 18 -1.38 17.20 6.62
C PHE A 18 -1.55 18.68 6.28
N TYR A 19 -2.78 19.13 6.00
CA TYR A 19 -3.06 20.54 5.75
C TYR A 19 -2.72 21.41 6.96
N MET A 20 -3.07 20.95 8.18
CA MET A 20 -2.70 21.64 9.42
C MET A 20 -1.18 21.73 9.60
N LEU A 21 -0.43 20.68 9.25
CA LEU A 21 1.04 20.72 9.29
C LEU A 21 1.62 21.75 8.32
N TYR A 22 1.13 21.83 7.08
CA TYR A 22 1.57 22.86 6.14
C TYR A 22 1.25 24.28 6.67
N LEU A 23 0.08 24.48 7.28
CA LEU A 23 -0.26 25.75 7.91
C LEU A 23 0.67 26.11 9.08
N MET A 24 1.03 25.13 9.92
CA MET A 24 1.97 25.33 11.01
C MET A 24 3.36 25.70 10.50
N VAL A 25 3.87 24.99 9.49
CA VAL A 25 5.15 25.31 8.83
C VAL A 25 5.10 26.71 8.23
N GLY A 26 4.01 27.09 7.55
CA GLY A 26 3.84 28.43 6.98
C GLY A 26 3.85 29.54 8.05
N LYS A 27 3.14 29.33 9.18
CA LYS A 27 3.15 30.27 10.31
C LYS A 27 4.53 30.38 10.97
N TRP A 28 5.23 29.27 11.13
CA TRP A 28 6.59 29.25 11.65
C TRP A 28 7.55 30.00 10.71
N TRP A 29 7.48 29.73 9.41
CA TRP A 29 8.29 30.38 8.39
C TRP A 29 8.08 31.90 8.40
N GLN A 30 6.84 32.37 8.49
CA GLN A 30 6.54 33.81 8.57
C GLN A 30 7.17 34.49 9.80
N LYS A 31 7.09 33.84 10.97
CA LYS A 31 7.71 34.36 12.21
C LYS A 31 9.23 34.40 12.10
N GLU A 32 9.82 33.35 11.54
CA GLU A 32 11.27 33.24 11.41
C GLU A 32 11.83 34.18 10.35
N TRP A 33 11.09 34.39 9.26
CA TRP A 33 11.37 35.40 8.25
C TRP A 33 11.38 36.81 8.86
N GLN A 34 10.34 37.17 9.63
CA GLN A 34 10.27 38.44 10.34
C GLN A 34 11.46 38.62 11.31
N ARG A 35 11.78 37.57 12.10
CA ARG A 35 12.94 37.57 13.00
C ARG A 35 14.25 37.92 12.28
N ILE A 36 14.49 37.35 11.10
CA ILE A 36 15.72 37.59 10.32
C ILE A 36 15.70 38.99 9.69
N CYS A 37 14.54 39.45 9.19
CA CYS A 37 14.37 40.81 8.68
C CYS A 37 14.70 41.88 9.72
N ASP A 38 14.26 41.66 10.98
CA ASP A 38 14.46 42.59 12.10
C ASP A 38 15.90 42.61 12.65
N MET A 39 16.79 41.72 12.18
CA MET A 39 18.20 41.74 12.60
C MET A 39 18.89 43.03 12.12
N LYS A 40 19.68 43.67 13.00
CA LYS A 40 20.35 44.95 12.70
C LYS A 40 21.59 44.83 11.80
N THR A 41 22.23 43.66 11.81
CA THR A 41 23.50 43.41 11.11
C THR A 41 23.23 42.73 9.77
N ASP A 42 23.79 43.24 8.67
CA ASP A 42 23.50 42.72 7.32
C ASP A 42 24.41 41.54 6.92
N GLU A 43 25.64 41.47 7.45
CA GLU A 43 26.59 40.40 7.11
C GLU A 43 26.08 38.97 7.44
N PRO A 44 25.46 38.68 8.61
CA PRO A 44 24.98 37.33 8.91
C PRO A 44 23.61 37.01 8.30
N LYS A 45 22.86 37.98 7.78
CA LYS A 45 21.47 37.76 7.30
C LYS A 45 21.39 36.74 6.19
N LYS A 46 22.31 36.79 5.23
CA LYS A 46 22.34 35.84 4.10
C LYS A 46 22.52 34.40 4.59
N ALA A 47 23.37 34.19 5.61
CA ALA A 47 23.59 32.86 6.19
C ALA A 47 22.36 32.36 6.97
N GLU A 48 21.68 33.25 7.71
CA GLU A 48 20.44 32.92 8.42
C GLU A 48 19.31 32.56 7.46
N PHE A 49 19.16 33.27 6.34
CA PHE A 49 18.16 32.93 5.31
C PHE A 49 18.44 31.57 4.64
N VAL A 50 19.70 31.26 4.36
CA VAL A 50 20.08 29.93 3.84
C VAL A 50 19.74 28.84 4.86
N THR A 51 19.98 29.10 6.14
CA THR A 51 19.64 28.19 7.24
C THR A 51 18.12 28.01 7.40
N LEU A 52 17.34 29.09 7.26
CA LEU A 52 15.87 29.04 7.24
C LEU A 52 15.36 28.18 6.08
N LEU A 53 15.90 28.38 4.88
CA LEU A 53 15.53 27.61 3.70
C LEU A 53 15.85 26.12 3.88
N ASP A 54 17.03 25.77 4.41
CA ASP A 54 17.39 24.37 4.70
C ASP A 54 16.41 23.74 5.70
N LYS A 55 16.04 24.47 6.76
CA LYS A 55 15.02 24.00 7.72
C LYS A 55 13.65 23.80 7.06
N GLU A 56 13.21 24.72 6.20
CA GLU A 56 11.96 24.60 5.45
C GLU A 56 11.96 23.36 4.55
N ILE A 57 13.03 23.16 3.76
CA ILE A 57 13.19 22.01 2.87
C ILE A 57 13.12 20.71 3.68
N ARG A 58 13.81 20.63 4.83
CA ARG A 58 13.77 19.46 5.71
C ARG A 58 12.37 19.17 6.23
N LEU A 59 11.65 20.19 6.70
CA LEU A 59 10.29 20.06 7.21
C LEU A 59 9.31 19.60 6.11
N LEU A 60 9.31 20.27 4.96
CA LEU A 60 8.44 19.91 3.84
C LEU A 60 8.75 18.51 3.30
N SER A 61 10.03 18.15 3.20
CA SER A 61 10.44 16.81 2.77
C SER A 61 10.01 15.73 3.76
N ALA A 62 10.09 15.99 5.07
CA ALA A 62 9.61 15.06 6.09
C ALA A 62 8.08 14.86 6.00
N ILE A 63 7.32 15.95 5.82
CA ILE A 63 5.86 15.89 5.65
C ILE A 63 5.50 15.07 4.41
N GLU A 64 6.14 15.33 3.27
CA GLU A 64 5.80 14.62 2.03
C GLU A 64 6.21 13.14 2.10
N LYS A 65 7.36 12.82 2.71
CA LYS A 65 7.77 11.43 2.94
C LYS A 65 6.70 10.67 3.75
N HIS A 66 6.25 11.26 4.85
CA HIS A 66 5.22 10.65 5.70
C HIS A 66 3.88 10.52 4.95
N ARG A 67 3.50 11.52 4.15
CA ARG A 67 2.30 11.46 3.30
C ARG A 67 2.34 10.31 2.30
N ILE A 68 3.49 10.08 1.66
CA ILE A 68 3.70 8.93 0.76
C ILE A 68 3.57 7.61 1.53
N GLU A 69 4.17 7.50 2.71
CA GLU A 69 4.09 6.31 3.56
C GLU A 69 2.65 6.00 3.99
N VAL A 70 1.90 7.00 4.46
CA VAL A 70 0.48 6.87 4.82
C VAL A 70 -0.35 6.41 3.62
N LYS A 71 -0.15 7.02 2.45
CA LYS A 71 -0.84 6.61 1.21
C LYS A 71 -0.54 5.15 0.85
N GLN A 72 0.72 4.72 0.96
CA GLN A 72 1.09 3.33 0.69
C GLN A 72 0.44 2.35 1.68
N GLN A 73 0.37 2.71 2.97
CA GLN A 73 -0.32 1.90 3.97
C GLN A 73 -1.83 1.84 3.71
N MET A 74 -2.44 2.96 3.33
CA MET A 74 -3.86 3.01 2.97
C MET A 74 -4.19 2.08 1.80
N ILE A 75 -3.39 2.11 0.73
CA ILE A 75 -3.57 1.23 -0.43
C ILE A 75 -3.51 -0.24 -0.01
N LYS A 76 -2.52 -0.63 0.80
CA LYS A 76 -2.40 -2.00 1.31
C LYS A 76 -3.60 -2.41 2.16
N ARG A 77 -4.06 -1.53 3.05
CA ARG A 77 -5.27 -1.78 3.86
C ARG A 77 -6.51 -1.95 2.99
N GLN A 78 -6.64 -1.14 1.94
CA GLN A 78 -7.77 -1.23 1.01
C GLN A 78 -7.73 -2.54 0.21
N GLN A 79 -6.56 -2.95 -0.26
CA GLN A 79 -6.36 -4.24 -0.93
C GLN A 79 -6.73 -5.41 -0.01
N MET A 80 -6.26 -5.40 1.24
CA MET A 80 -6.64 -6.43 2.22
C MET A 80 -8.14 -6.43 2.51
N ARG A 81 -8.75 -5.25 2.68
CA ARG A 81 -10.20 -5.12 2.90
C ARG A 81 -11.00 -5.66 1.72
N PHE A 82 -10.56 -5.40 0.48
CA PHE A 82 -11.17 -5.96 -0.72
C PHE A 82 -11.13 -7.49 -0.71
N LEU A 83 -9.98 -8.09 -0.40
CA LEU A 83 -9.84 -9.55 -0.32
C LEU A 83 -10.70 -10.15 0.80
N GLU A 84 -10.75 -9.50 1.96
CA GLU A 84 -11.64 -9.92 3.03
C GLU A 84 -13.11 -9.88 2.62
N MET A 85 -13.56 -8.77 2.02
CA MET A 85 -14.94 -8.60 1.59
C MET A 85 -15.36 -9.61 0.51
N SER A 86 -14.50 -9.86 -0.48
CA SER A 86 -14.77 -10.84 -1.54
C SER A 86 -14.81 -12.28 -1.01
N SER A 87 -14.03 -12.59 0.02
CA SER A 87 -13.98 -13.92 0.66
C SER A 87 -15.12 -14.20 1.66
N ARG A 88 -15.96 -13.19 1.97
CA ARG A 88 -17.04 -13.32 2.95
C ARG A 88 -18.20 -14.18 2.44
N PRO A 89 -18.73 -15.06 3.30
CA PRO A 89 -19.87 -15.88 2.94
C PRO A 89 -21.13 -15.03 2.75
N LEU A 90 -22.05 -15.52 1.92
CA LEU A 90 -23.32 -14.84 1.71
C LEU A 90 -24.17 -14.99 2.98
N THR A 91 -24.62 -13.88 3.55
CA THR A 91 -25.50 -13.88 4.73
C THR A 91 -26.85 -13.28 4.35
N PHE A 92 -27.93 -14.02 4.57
CA PHE A 92 -29.28 -13.54 4.30
C PHE A 92 -30.27 -14.08 5.32
N ARG A 93 -31.40 -13.38 5.48
CA ARG A 93 -32.51 -13.88 6.31
C ARG A 93 -33.35 -14.83 5.47
N ASN A 94 -33.51 -16.05 5.96
CA ASN A 94 -34.40 -17.02 5.34
C ASN A 94 -35.86 -16.59 5.48
N ALA A 95 -36.76 -17.24 4.74
CA ALA A 95 -38.21 -17.04 4.86
C ALA A 95 -38.74 -17.24 6.30
N ARG A 96 -38.01 -17.97 7.15
CA ARG A 96 -38.31 -18.18 8.58
C ARG A 96 -37.72 -17.11 9.53
N GLY A 97 -37.12 -16.05 9.01
CA GLY A 97 -36.53 -14.95 9.78
C GLY A 97 -35.12 -15.22 10.34
N HIS A 98 -34.62 -16.46 10.30
CA HIS A 98 -33.27 -16.81 10.75
C HIS A 98 -32.18 -16.30 9.79
N LEU A 99 -31.08 -15.79 10.34
CA LEU A 99 -29.89 -15.43 9.58
C LEU A 99 -29.14 -16.71 9.20
N THR A 100 -29.02 -16.98 7.90
CA THR A 100 -28.28 -18.14 7.38
C THR A 100 -27.08 -17.68 6.57
N THR A 101 -26.00 -18.43 6.66
CA THR A 101 -24.73 -18.19 5.98
C THR A 101 -24.49 -19.30 4.97
N ILE A 102 -24.27 -18.95 3.71
CA ILE A 102 -24.02 -19.92 2.63
C ILE A 102 -22.69 -19.64 1.95
N ASP A 103 -21.91 -20.70 1.77
CA ASP A 103 -20.69 -20.73 0.99
C ASP A 103 -20.99 -21.18 -0.45
N ASP A 104 -21.09 -20.21 -1.33
CA ASP A 104 -21.13 -20.42 -2.77
C ASP A 104 -19.72 -20.74 -3.31
N PRO A 105 -19.54 -21.59 -4.34
CA PRO A 105 -18.22 -21.87 -4.93
C PRO A 105 -17.42 -20.62 -5.34
N ALA A 106 -18.07 -19.51 -5.71
CA ALA A 106 -17.37 -18.25 -5.97
C ALA A 106 -16.74 -17.66 -4.70
N THR A 107 -17.38 -17.83 -3.54
CA THR A 107 -16.84 -17.42 -2.23
C THR A 107 -15.63 -18.27 -1.85
N GLN A 108 -15.71 -19.58 -2.07
CA GLN A 108 -14.59 -20.49 -1.81
C GLN A 108 -13.37 -20.12 -2.67
N ARG A 109 -13.59 -19.88 -3.97
CA ARG A 109 -12.52 -19.42 -4.87
C ARG A 109 -11.91 -18.08 -4.43
N ALA A 110 -12.74 -17.14 -3.95
CA ALA A 110 -12.24 -15.87 -3.42
C ALA A 110 -11.37 -16.05 -2.15
N ARG A 111 -11.62 -17.07 -1.32
CA ARG A 111 -10.73 -17.43 -0.20
C ARG A 111 -9.40 -17.97 -0.69
N GLU A 112 -9.43 -18.89 -1.65
CA GLU A 112 -8.20 -19.44 -2.25
C GLU A 112 -7.31 -18.33 -2.83
N PHE A 113 -7.91 -17.38 -3.54
CA PHE A 113 -7.20 -16.21 -4.06
C PHE A 113 -6.62 -15.31 -2.96
N LYS A 114 -7.35 -15.09 -1.88
CA LYS A 114 -6.85 -14.36 -0.72
C LYS A 114 -5.65 -15.08 -0.10
N ASP A 115 -5.72 -16.39 0.07
CA ASP A 115 -4.66 -17.19 0.67
C ASP A 115 -3.39 -17.18 -0.20
N ILE A 116 -3.54 -17.26 -1.52
CA ILE A 116 -2.43 -17.10 -2.48
C ILE A 116 -1.81 -15.71 -2.33
N TYR A 117 -2.61 -14.64 -2.28
CA TYR A 117 -2.10 -13.28 -2.09
C TYR A 117 -1.35 -13.12 -0.77
N MET A 118 -1.88 -13.66 0.34
CA MET A 118 -1.22 -13.60 1.65
C MET A 118 0.14 -14.31 1.63
N ASN A 119 0.24 -15.45 0.96
CA ASN A 119 1.51 -16.15 0.75
C ASN A 119 2.46 -15.39 -0.19
N LEU A 120 1.93 -14.67 -1.18
CA LEU A 120 2.72 -13.87 -2.11
C LEU A 120 3.41 -12.69 -1.41
N VAL A 121 2.72 -12.04 -0.46
CA VAL A 121 3.19 -10.85 0.29
C VAL A 121 4.11 -11.20 1.47
N ARG A 122 4.07 -12.45 1.95
CA ARG A 122 4.88 -12.92 3.08
C ARG A 122 6.38 -12.74 2.82
N LYS A 123 7.08 -12.07 3.75
CA LYS A 123 8.52 -11.74 3.62
C LYS A 123 9.43 -12.77 4.28
N ASP A 124 8.99 -13.38 5.37
CA ASP A 124 9.80 -14.27 6.20
C ASP A 124 9.64 -15.72 5.73
N VAL A 125 10.19 -16.03 4.56
CA VAL A 125 10.06 -17.35 3.92
C VAL A 125 11.43 -17.85 3.49
N LEU A 126 11.69 -19.14 3.71
CA LEU A 126 12.91 -19.75 3.21
C LEU A 126 12.91 -19.72 1.67
N PRO A 127 14.07 -19.51 1.04
CA PRO A 127 14.19 -19.50 -0.43
C PRO A 127 13.54 -20.71 -1.12
N LYS A 128 13.68 -21.91 -0.54
CA LYS A 128 13.10 -23.15 -1.07
C LYS A 128 11.58 -23.13 -1.07
N ASP A 129 10.97 -22.88 0.10
CA ASP A 129 9.51 -22.78 0.23
C ASP A 129 8.92 -21.69 -0.67
N ARG A 130 9.66 -20.59 -0.88
CA ARG A 130 9.27 -19.52 -1.80
C ARG A 130 9.27 -20.00 -3.25
N ILE A 131 10.29 -20.74 -3.68
CA ILE A 131 10.36 -21.33 -5.03
C ILE A 131 9.20 -22.31 -5.23
N ASP A 132 8.93 -23.19 -4.26
CA ASP A 132 7.84 -24.17 -4.36
C ASP A 132 6.48 -23.48 -4.52
N PHE A 133 6.21 -22.46 -3.70
CA PHE A 133 5.00 -21.63 -3.84
C PHE A 133 4.91 -20.96 -5.21
N LEU A 134 6.01 -20.38 -5.70
CA LEU A 134 6.05 -19.72 -7.01
C LEU A 134 5.80 -20.71 -8.16
N LEU A 135 6.27 -21.95 -8.05
CA LEU A 135 5.98 -23.01 -9.02
C LEU A 135 4.49 -23.39 -9.01
N THR A 136 3.88 -23.53 -7.83
CA THR A 136 2.43 -23.75 -7.71
C THR A 136 1.65 -22.58 -8.33
N LEU A 137 2.03 -21.33 -8.03
CA LEU A 137 1.40 -20.15 -8.59
C LEU A 137 1.51 -20.11 -10.11
N LYS A 138 2.67 -20.46 -10.68
CA LYS A 138 2.88 -20.56 -12.12
C LYS A 138 1.93 -21.57 -12.77
N GLN A 139 1.76 -22.75 -12.17
CA GLN A 139 0.82 -23.76 -12.66
C GLN A 139 -0.62 -23.25 -12.62
N LEU A 140 -1.03 -22.62 -11.50
CA LEU A 140 -2.37 -22.05 -11.37
C LEU A 140 -2.63 -20.96 -12.43
N MET A 141 -1.70 -20.03 -12.61
CA MET A 141 -1.83 -18.97 -13.62
C MET A 141 -1.82 -19.53 -15.05
N SER A 142 -1.14 -20.65 -15.30
CA SER A 142 -1.15 -21.28 -16.62
C SER A 142 -2.53 -21.80 -17.03
N ASN A 143 -3.43 -22.06 -16.07
CA ASN A 143 -4.82 -22.42 -16.36
C ASN A 143 -5.66 -21.21 -16.82
N TYR A 144 -5.20 -19.98 -16.58
CA TYR A 144 -5.90 -18.74 -16.92
C TYR A 144 -5.29 -18.08 -18.18
N THR A 145 -5.24 -18.82 -19.29
CA THR A 145 -4.65 -18.34 -20.56
C THR A 145 -5.40 -17.18 -21.20
N ALA A 146 -6.67 -16.98 -20.84
CA ALA A 146 -7.51 -15.90 -21.35
C ALA A 146 -7.14 -14.50 -20.81
N TYR A 147 -6.40 -14.42 -19.71
CA TYR A 147 -5.97 -13.13 -19.13
C TYR A 147 -4.71 -12.61 -19.84
N GLU A 148 -4.79 -11.36 -20.31
CA GLU A 148 -3.76 -10.72 -21.15
C GLU A 148 -2.36 -10.73 -20.51
N TYR A 149 -2.29 -10.49 -19.20
CA TYR A 149 -1.02 -10.41 -18.47
C TYR A 149 -0.54 -11.74 -17.87
N THR A 150 -1.21 -12.87 -18.14
CA THR A 150 -0.79 -14.19 -17.62
C THR A 150 0.65 -14.53 -18.01
N LYS A 151 1.03 -14.27 -19.28
CA LYS A 151 2.40 -14.52 -19.76
C LYS A 151 3.43 -13.67 -19.03
N ASP A 152 3.08 -12.43 -18.70
CA ASP A 152 3.98 -11.52 -18.00
C ASP A 152 4.15 -11.93 -16.53
N ILE A 153 3.07 -12.35 -15.87
CA ILE A 153 3.13 -12.92 -14.52
C ILE A 153 4.06 -14.14 -14.50
N ILE A 154 3.87 -15.08 -15.42
CA ILE A 154 4.71 -16.29 -15.50
C ILE A 154 6.19 -15.93 -15.73
N LYS A 155 6.49 -15.00 -16.64
CA LYS A 155 7.88 -14.54 -16.88
C LYS A 155 8.51 -13.91 -15.64
N LEU A 156 7.75 -13.11 -14.89
CA LEU A 156 8.25 -12.48 -13.67
C LEU A 156 8.47 -13.52 -12.56
N ILE A 157 7.60 -14.52 -12.46
CA ILE A 157 7.77 -15.65 -11.54
C ILE A 157 9.05 -16.43 -11.88
N ASP A 158 9.24 -16.81 -13.15
CA ASP A 158 10.45 -17.53 -13.59
C ASP A 158 11.71 -16.71 -13.31
N ARG A 159 11.65 -15.39 -13.49
CA ARG A 159 12.75 -14.49 -13.15
C ARG A 159 13.03 -14.46 -11.64
N GLU A 160 12.00 -14.43 -10.80
CA GLU A 160 12.18 -14.47 -9.35
C GLU A 160 12.85 -15.79 -8.92
N ILE A 161 12.36 -16.93 -9.43
CA ILE A 161 12.93 -18.26 -9.15
C ILE A 161 14.41 -18.32 -9.55
N ASN A 162 14.75 -17.84 -10.75
CA ASN A 162 16.14 -17.82 -11.22
C ASN A 162 17.04 -16.98 -10.31
N LEU A 163 16.59 -15.78 -9.93
CA LEU A 163 17.38 -14.89 -9.07
C LEU A 163 17.55 -15.43 -7.64
N ILE A 164 16.53 -16.11 -7.11
CA ILE A 164 16.63 -16.81 -5.81
C ILE A 164 17.63 -17.96 -5.90
N THR A 165 17.56 -18.77 -6.96
CA THR A 165 18.50 -19.90 -7.19
C THR A 165 19.95 -19.42 -7.30
N ILE A 166 20.19 -18.24 -7.89
CA ILE A 166 21.52 -17.62 -7.97
C ILE A 166 22.02 -17.10 -6.59
N GLY A 167 21.12 -16.94 -5.61
CA GLY A 167 21.47 -16.40 -4.28
C GLY A 167 21.44 -14.87 -4.22
N THR A 168 20.61 -14.23 -5.05
CA THR A 168 20.43 -12.77 -5.04
C THR A 168 19.89 -12.29 -3.69
N LYS A 169 20.33 -11.11 -3.24
CA LYS A 169 19.86 -10.50 -1.98
C LYS A 169 18.37 -10.15 -2.06
N ASP A 170 17.67 -10.33 -0.94
CA ASP A 170 16.24 -10.03 -0.83
C ASP A 170 15.91 -8.56 -1.12
N SER A 171 16.83 -7.64 -0.81
CA SER A 171 16.71 -6.20 -1.09
C SER A 171 16.45 -5.91 -2.57
N ASP A 172 17.08 -6.68 -3.44
CA ASP A 172 17.12 -6.42 -4.88
C ASP A 172 15.89 -7.04 -5.58
N LEU A 173 15.22 -7.99 -4.91
CA LEU A 173 13.99 -8.63 -5.36
C LEU A 173 12.73 -7.84 -5.01
N LYS A 174 12.82 -6.81 -4.15
CA LYS A 174 11.66 -6.04 -3.67
C LYS A 174 10.78 -5.49 -4.78
N LEU A 175 11.39 -4.89 -5.80
CA LEU A 175 10.64 -4.30 -6.93
C LEU A 175 10.02 -5.36 -7.82
N LEU A 176 10.72 -6.47 -8.05
CA LEU A 176 10.21 -7.61 -8.82
C LEU A 176 8.97 -8.21 -8.15
N ARG A 177 9.07 -8.51 -6.85
CA ARG A 177 7.96 -9.05 -6.06
C ARG A 177 6.77 -8.11 -6.02
N LYS A 178 7.01 -6.80 -5.85
CA LYS A 178 5.94 -5.79 -5.89
C LYS A 178 5.21 -5.77 -7.23
N ARG A 179 5.94 -5.98 -8.34
CA ARG A 179 5.30 -6.05 -9.67
C ARG A 179 4.45 -7.31 -9.83
N ILE A 180 4.91 -8.47 -9.34
CA ILE A 180 4.12 -9.71 -9.34
C ILE A 180 2.87 -9.53 -8.48
N GLU A 181 3.01 -8.93 -7.30
CA GLU A 181 1.90 -8.60 -6.40
C GLU A 181 0.85 -7.72 -7.07
N GLN A 182 1.28 -6.65 -7.76
CA GLN A 182 0.37 -5.75 -8.47
C GLN A 182 -0.38 -6.44 -9.59
N LEU A 183 0.31 -7.19 -10.46
CA LEU A 183 -0.33 -7.90 -11.57
C LEU A 183 -1.29 -8.99 -11.07
N TYR A 184 -0.95 -9.67 -9.98
CA TYR A 184 -1.86 -10.64 -9.37
C TYR A 184 -3.09 -9.94 -8.79
N MET A 185 -2.94 -8.78 -8.14
CA MET A 185 -4.09 -8.00 -7.70
C MET A 185 -4.95 -7.53 -8.88
N ASP A 186 -4.36 -7.08 -9.98
CA ASP A 186 -5.12 -6.68 -11.17
C ASP A 186 -5.91 -7.85 -11.78
N PHE A 187 -5.36 -9.07 -11.72
CA PHE A 187 -6.07 -10.30 -12.06
C PHE A 187 -7.27 -10.53 -11.12
N LEU A 188 -7.09 -10.36 -9.80
CA LEU A 188 -8.17 -10.54 -8.83
C LEU A 188 -9.31 -9.53 -8.95
N HIS A 189 -9.07 -8.36 -9.52
CA HIS A 189 -10.10 -7.36 -9.80
C HIS A 189 -10.93 -7.67 -11.06
N GLN A 190 -10.56 -8.67 -11.86
CA GLN A 190 -11.32 -9.04 -13.06
C GLN A 190 -12.60 -9.81 -12.68
N PRO A 191 -13.79 -9.29 -13.00
CA PRO A 191 -15.06 -9.96 -12.67
C PRO A 191 -15.22 -11.32 -13.34
N GLN A 192 -14.55 -11.53 -14.48
CA GLN A 192 -14.54 -12.78 -15.24
C GLN A 192 -13.96 -13.95 -14.42
N PHE A 193 -12.95 -13.68 -13.58
CA PHE A 193 -12.27 -14.70 -12.79
C PHE A 193 -12.72 -14.69 -11.32
N ASN A 194 -13.09 -13.52 -10.80
CA ASN A 194 -13.62 -13.34 -9.46
C ASN A 194 -15.03 -12.69 -9.52
N PRO A 195 -16.10 -13.51 -9.61
CA PRO A 195 -17.47 -13.01 -9.72
C PRO A 195 -17.90 -12.12 -8.55
N LYS A 196 -17.31 -12.32 -7.36
CA LYS A 196 -17.60 -11.53 -6.15
C LYS A 196 -17.13 -10.07 -6.25
N VAL A 197 -16.29 -9.73 -7.22
CA VAL A 197 -15.88 -8.34 -7.46
C VAL A 197 -17.06 -7.48 -7.93
N ALA A 198 -18.00 -8.05 -8.69
CA ALA A 198 -19.16 -7.29 -9.18
C ALA A 198 -20.03 -6.75 -8.03
N SER A 199 -20.09 -7.47 -6.91
CA SER A 199 -20.81 -7.05 -5.69
C SER A 199 -20.05 -6.04 -4.81
N TYR A 200 -18.80 -5.70 -5.14
CA TYR A 200 -17.97 -4.77 -4.37
C TYR A 200 -17.98 -3.33 -4.90
N LYS A 201 -18.52 -3.09 -6.10
CA LYS A 201 -18.60 -1.75 -6.70
C LYS A 201 -19.66 -0.86 -6.05
#